data_AF-A0A9E2MH71-F1
#
_entry.id   AF-A0A9E2MH71-F1
#
_cell.length_a   1.000
_cell.length_b   1.000
_cell.length_c   1.000
_cell.angle_alpha   90.00
_cell.angle_beta   90.00
_cell.angle_gamma   90.00
#
_symmetry.space_group_name_H-M   'P 1'
#
loop_
_entity.id
_entity.type
_entity.pdbx_description
1 polymer ?
#
loop_
_entity_poly.entity_id
_entity_poly.type
_entity_poly.pdbx_seq_one_letter_code
_entity_poly.pdbx_strand_id
1 'polypeptide(L)' 'MNTNENRDHINFISHGSGPPAILIHGIGASLHQWDSLIPALVAGGFSAHALDLQGHGDSAKPKEIHKY' A
#
# COMPACT_ATOMS: atom_id res chain seq x y z
N MET A 1 26.42 11.48 -7.43
CA MET A 1 25.40 10.42 -7.63
C MET A 1 24.77 10.16 -6.28
N ASN A 2 23.62 10.79 -6.00
CA ASN A 2 22.93 10.68 -4.72
C ASN A 2 21.60 9.95 -4.97
N THR A 3 21.43 8.76 -4.43
CA THR A 3 20.11 8.11 -4.37
C THR A 3 20.00 7.45 -3.00
N ASN A 4 19.65 8.27 -2.01
CA ASN A 4 19.20 7.83 -0.69
C ASN A 4 17.78 7.25 -0.83
N GLU A 5 17.64 6.21 -1.65
CA GLU A 5 16.39 5.45 -1.79
C GLU A 5 16.19 4.73 -0.46
N ASN A 6 15.22 5.22 0.33
CA ASN A 6 14.93 4.71 1.65
C ASN A 6 14.49 3.24 1.53
N ARG A 7 15.36 2.32 1.98
CA ARG A 7 15.16 0.86 1.86
C ARG A 7 13.93 0.35 2.60
N ASP A 8 13.36 1.16 3.49
CA ASP A 8 12.27 0.79 4.38
C ASP A 8 10.98 1.59 4.09
N HIS A 9 10.88 2.19 2.90
CA HIS A 9 9.69 2.94 2.50
C HIS A 9 8.51 2.02 2.15
N ILE A 10 7.35 2.30 2.74
CA ILE A 10 6.06 1.71 2.37
C ILE A 10 5.17 2.80 1.77
N ASN A 11 4.74 2.58 0.54
CA ASN A 11 3.73 3.42 -0.12
C ASN A 11 2.34 3.07 0.42
N PHE A 12 1.56 4.10 0.75
CA PHE A 12 0.19 3.94 1.21
C PHE A 12 -0.65 5.17 0.89
N ILE A 13 -1.97 4.97 0.83
CA ILE A 13 -2.97 6.03 0.75
C ILE A 13 -3.95 5.90 1.92
N SER A 14 -4.56 7.03 2.31
CA SER A 14 -5.51 7.10 3.41
C SER A 14 -6.65 8.04 3.04
N HIS A 15 -7.89 7.57 3.17
CA HIS A 15 -9.08 8.36 2.86
C HIS A 15 -10.17 8.18 3.93
N GLY A 16 -10.88 9.27 4.22
CA GLY A 16 -11.96 9.29 5.20
C GLY A 16 -11.48 9.50 6.63
N SER A 17 -12.43 9.41 7.56
CA SER A 17 -12.23 9.58 8.99
C SER A 17 -13.26 8.73 9.72
N GLY A 18 -12.82 7.77 10.54
CA GLY A 18 -13.71 6.80 11.18
C GLY A 18 -12.94 5.53 11.57
N PRO A 19 -13.64 4.42 11.88
CA PRO A 19 -13.00 3.14 12.18
C PRO A 19 -12.06 2.72 11.03
N PRO A 20 -10.84 2.25 11.34
CA PRO A 20 -9.86 1.91 10.30
C PRO A 20 -10.25 0.63 9.56
N ALA A 21 -10.16 0.67 8.23
CA ALA A 21 -10.22 -0.48 7.35
C ALA A 21 -8.88 -0.58 6.60
N ILE A 22 -8.13 -1.66 6.83
CA ILE A 22 -6.82 -1.89 6.19
C ILE A 22 -6.99 -2.84 5.00
N LEU A 23 -6.51 -2.43 3.84
CA LEU A 23 -6.68 -3.15 2.58
C LEU A 23 -5.34 -3.72 2.12
N ILE A 24 -5.26 -5.06 2.06
CA ILE A 24 -4.06 -5.82 1.70
C ILE A 24 -4.27 -6.48 0.34
N HIS A 25 -3.48 -6.08 -0.66
CA HIS A 25 -3.59 -6.61 -2.02
C HIS A 25 -3.09 -8.06 -2.15
N GLY A 26 -3.44 -8.72 -3.27
CA GLY A 26 -2.98 -10.07 -3.59
C GLY A 26 -1.63 -10.12 -4.30
N ILE A 27 -1.24 -11.30 -4.79
CA ILE A 27 0.02 -11.53 -5.51
C ILE A 27 0.04 -10.73 -6.82
N GLY A 28 1.15 -10.03 -7.09
CA GLY A 28 1.34 -9.29 -8.34
C GLY A 28 0.51 -8.00 -8.46
N ALA A 29 -0.12 -7.57 -7.37
CA ALA A 29 -0.96 -6.38 -7.31
C ALA A 29 -0.27 -5.21 -6.58
N SER A 30 -0.97 -4.09 -6.49
CA SER A 30 -0.61 -2.88 -5.74
C SER A 30 -1.84 -2.35 -5.00
N LEU A 31 -1.69 -1.26 -4.24
CA LEU A 31 -2.76 -0.57 -3.55
C LEU A 31 -3.89 -0.12 -4.50
N HIS A 32 -3.60 0.03 -5.80
CA HIS A 32 -4.58 0.41 -6.83
C HIS A 32 -5.65 -0.65 -7.10
N GLN A 33 -5.48 -1.87 -6.59
CA GLN A 33 -6.55 -2.87 -6.60
C GLN A 33 -7.82 -2.37 -5.89
N TRP A 34 -7.68 -1.37 -5.02
CA TRP A 34 -8.75 -0.86 -4.17
C TRP A 34 -9.37 0.47 -4.59
N ASP A 35 -8.93 1.07 -5.69
CA ASP A 35 -9.35 2.42 -6.11
C ASP A 35 -10.89 2.55 -6.22
N SER A 36 -11.57 1.50 -6.67
CA SER A 36 -13.03 1.47 -6.79
C SER A 36 -13.77 1.15 -5.48
N LEU A 37 -13.12 0.50 -4.52
CA LEU A 37 -13.70 0.10 -3.23
C LEU A 37 -13.59 1.22 -2.18
N ILE A 38 -12.50 1.99 -2.21
CA ILE A 38 -12.21 3.04 -1.24
C ILE A 38 -13.36 4.04 -1.10
N PRO A 39 -13.97 4.57 -2.19
CA PRO A 39 -15.10 5.50 -2.07
C PRO A 39 -16.29 4.90 -1.30
N ALA A 40 -16.56 3.60 -1.46
CA ALA A 40 -17.65 2.92 -0.77
C ALA A 40 -17.37 2.77 0.74
N LEU A 41 -16.13 2.47 1.12
CA LEU A 41 -15.72 2.41 2.53
C LEU A 41 -15.80 3.79 3.20
N VAL A 42 -15.34 4.83 2.51
CA VAL A 42 -15.41 6.21 3.01
C VAL A 42 -16.87 6.66 3.15
N ALA A 43 -17.72 6.37 2.18
CA ALA A 43 -19.16 6.64 2.25
C ALA A 43 -19.86 5.86 3.39
N GLY A 44 -19.34 4.67 3.73
CA GLY A 44 -19.76 3.89 4.90
C GLY A 44 -19.23 4.41 6.24
N GLY A 45 -18.44 5.48 6.25
CA GLY A 45 -17.90 6.11 7.46
C GLY A 45 -16.60 5.48 7.98
N PHE A 46 -15.88 4.71 7.17
CA PHE A 46 -14.57 4.16 7.53
C PHE A 46 -13.42 5.09 7.14
N SER A 47 -12.29 4.94 7.82
CA SER A 47 -10.98 5.42 7.36
C SER A 47 -10.31 4.30 6.58
N ALA A 48 -10.29 4.38 5.25
CA ALA A 48 -9.73 3.37 4.38
C ALA A 48 -8.23 3.61 4.18
N HIS A 49 -7.41 2.59 4.46
CA HIS A 49 -5.97 2.61 4.27
C HIS A 49 -5.54 1.47 3.34
N ALA A 50 -5.00 1.81 2.18
CA ALA A 50 -4.45 0.84 1.23
C ALA A 50 -2.93 1.01 1.14
N LEU A 51 -2.20 -0.09 1.11
CA LEU A 51 -0.74 -0.10 1.08
C LEU A 51 -0.21 -1.00 -0.02
N ASP A 52 0.95 -0.63 -0.55
CA ASP A 52 1.80 -1.54 -1.29
C ASP A 52 2.63 -2.36 -0.31
N LEU A 53 2.52 -3.68 -0.35
CA LEU A 53 3.40 -4.55 0.42
C LEU A 53 4.85 -4.39 -0.05
N GLN A 54 5.82 -4.73 0.81
CA GLN A 54 7.24 -4.72 0.44
C GLN A 54 7.45 -5.52 -0.87
N GLY A 55 8.23 -4.96 -1.81
CA GLY A 55 8.41 -5.55 -3.13
C GLY A 55 7.30 -5.26 -4.14
N HIS A 56 6.19 -4.63 -3.76
CA HIS A 56 5.02 -4.34 -4.62
C HIS A 56 4.83 -2.83 -4.82
N GLY A 57 4.09 -2.44 -5.88
CA GLY A 57 3.85 -1.05 -6.29
C GLY A 57 5.05 -0.11 -6.13
N ASP A 58 4.84 0.99 -5.43
CA ASP A 58 5.86 2.02 -5.15
C ASP A 58 6.52 1.86 -3.76
N SER A 59 6.23 0.76 -3.06
CA SER A 59 7.00 0.36 -1.88
C SER A 59 8.40 -0.12 -2.25
N ALA A 60 9.32 0.01 -1.28
CA ALA A 60 10.71 -0.38 -1.44
C ALA A 60 10.85 -1.83 -1.96
N LYS A 61 11.74 -2.03 -2.94
CA LYS A 61 12.06 -3.35 -3.50
C LYS A 61 13.26 -3.96 -2.78
N PRO A 62 13.21 -5.25 -2.39
CA PRO A 62 14.39 -5.94 -1.87
C PRO A 62 15.51 -5.89 -2.91
N LYS A 63 16.71 -5.48 -2.48
CA LYS A 63 17.89 -5.42 -3.36
C LYS A 63 18.48 -6.80 -3.65
N GLU A 64 18.14 -7.80 -2.85
CA GLU A 64 18.69 -9.16 -2.91
C GLU A 64 17.57 -10.19 -2.83
N ILE A 65 17.59 -11.16 -3.75
CA ILE A 65 16.81 -12.39 -3.61
C ILE A 65 17.54 -13.23 -2.56
N HIS A 66 17.08 -13.25 -1.31
CA HIS A 66 17.57 -14.24 -0.37
C HIS A 66 17.11 -15.61 -0.87
N LYS A 67 18.05 -16.37 -1.44
CA LYS A 67 17.85 -17.77 -1.79
C LYS A 67 17.75 -18.54 -0.47
N TYR A 68 16.55 -19.04 -0.17
CA TYR A 68 16.33 -20.04 0.88
C TYR A 68 17.02 -21.35 0.52
#